data_AF-A0A6B0WTF4-F1
#
_entry.id   AF-A0A6B0WTF4-F1
#
_cell.length_a   1.000
_cell.length_b   1.000
_cell.length_c   1.000
_cell.angle_alpha   90.00
_cell.angle_beta   90.00
_cell.angle_gamma   90.00
#
_symmetry.space_group_name_H-M   'P 1'
#
loop_
_entity.id
_entity.type
_entity.pdbx_description
1 polymer ?
#
loop_
_entity_poly.entity_id
_entity_poly.type
_entity_poly.pdbx_seq_one_letter_code
_entity_poly.pdbx_strand_id
1 'polypeptide(L)'
;MFELIFFASFAVFFSFMCSLFEAALYSVPIGHIESLAKTGSVSGRLLKKFRENVDVPIAGILSLNTIAHTGGAALAGAAAAEVLG
;
A
#
# COMPACT_ATOMS: atom_id res chain seq x y z
N MET A 1 8.75 24.78 -5.28
CA MET A 1 8.64 24.00 -6.54
C MET A 1 9.13 22.55 -6.39
N PHE A 2 10.35 22.33 -5.87
CA PHE A 2 10.89 20.98 -5.66
C PHE A 2 10.06 20.15 -4.65
N GLU A 3 9.57 20.78 -3.59
CA GLU A 3 8.71 20.16 -2.57
C GLU A 3 7.38 19.65 -3.13
N LEU A 4 6.75 20.42 -4.00
CA LEU A 4 5.53 20.03 -4.72
C LEU A 4 5.73 18.75 -5.55
N ILE A 5 6.82 18.71 -6.32
CA ILE A 5 7.17 17.53 -7.13
C ILE A 5 7.47 16.33 -6.22
N PHE A 6 8.18 16.56 -5.11
CA PHE A 6 8.50 15.51 -4.15
C PHE A 6 7.23 14.91 -3.51
N PHE A 7 6.34 15.74 -2.96
CA PHE A 7 5.11 15.27 -2.33
C PHE A 7 4.13 14.64 -3.32
N ALA A 8 3.98 15.21 -4.52
CA ALA A 8 3.14 14.63 -5.56
C ALA A 8 3.69 13.27 -6.04
N SER A 9 5.01 13.17 -6.28
CA SER A 9 5.65 11.91 -6.67
C SER A 9 5.54 10.87 -5.55
N PHE A 10 5.70 11.28 -4.29
CA PHE A 10 5.53 10.40 -3.13
C PHE A 10 4.11 9.85 -3.02
N ALA A 11 3.08 10.68 -3.17
CA ALA A 11 1.68 10.24 -3.11
C ALA A 11 1.34 9.23 -4.23
N VAL A 12 1.82 9.49 -5.46
CA VAL A 12 1.63 8.57 -6.60
C VAL A 12 2.41 7.27 -6.39
N PHE A 13 3.65 7.35 -5.90
CA PHE A 13 4.49 6.18 -5.63
C PHE A 13 3.88 5.26 -4.57
N PHE A 14 3.40 5.82 -3.46
CA PHE A 14 2.73 5.03 -2.43
C PHE A 14 1.43 4.41 -2.93
N SER A 15 0.67 5.12 -3.77
CA SER A 15 -0.53 4.56 -4.41
C SER A 15 -0.19 3.37 -5.33
N PHE A 16 0.89 3.48 -6.10
CA PHE A 16 1.39 2.39 -6.95
C PHE A 16 1.81 1.17 -6.12
N MET A 17 2.52 1.37 -5.01
CA MET A 17 2.89 0.27 -4.10
C MET A 17 1.65 -0.40 -3.51
N CYS A 18 0.66 0.37 -3.05
CA CYS A 18 -0.60 -0.17 -2.54
C CYS A 18 -1.30 -1.09 -3.57
N SER A 19 -1.39 -0.66 -4.82
CA SER A 19 -1.98 -1.44 -5.91
C SER A 19 -1.17 -2.70 -6.24
N LEU A 20 0.17 -2.62 -6.19
CA LEU A 20 1.05 -3.77 -6.39
C LEU A 20 0.86 -4.84 -5.31
N PHE A 21 0.74 -4.41 -4.04
CA PHE A 21 0.47 -5.34 -2.92
C PHE A 21 -0.89 -6.02 -3.07
N GLU A 22 -1.92 -5.27 -3.46
CA GLU A 22 -3.25 -5.81 -3.72
C GLU A 22 -3.23 -6.86 -4.85
N ALA A 23 -2.60 -6.51 -5.98
CA ALA A 23 -2.45 -7.42 -7.11
C ALA A 23 -1.66 -8.69 -6.75
N ALA A 24 -0.57 -8.56 -5.97
CA ALA A 24 0.20 -9.70 -5.50
C ALA A 24 -0.62 -10.60 -4.56
N LEU A 25 -1.39 -10.01 -3.64
CA LEU A 25 -2.24 -10.75 -2.71
C LEU A 25 -3.34 -11.54 -3.43
N TYR A 26 -3.89 -10.98 -4.51
CA TYR A 26 -4.90 -11.64 -5.34
C TYR A 26 -4.34 -12.65 -6.34
N SER A 27 -3.14 -12.43 -6.87
CA SER A 27 -2.52 -13.26 -7.92
C SER A 27 -2.04 -14.63 -7.42
N VAL A 28 -1.81 -14.79 -6.10
CA VAL A 28 -1.38 -16.07 -5.53
C VAL A 28 -2.59 -17.00 -5.24
N PRO A 29 -2.62 -18.23 -5.81
CA PRO A 29 -3.67 -19.21 -5.54
C PRO A 29 -3.60 -19.77 -4.12
N ILE A 30 -4.75 -20.01 -3.49
CA ILE A 30 -4.85 -20.56 -2.13
C ILE A 30 -4.09 -21.89 -1.99
N GLY A 31 -4.19 -22.79 -2.99
CA GLY A 31 -3.49 -24.08 -2.96
C GLY A 31 -1.95 -23.97 -2.91
N HIS A 32 -1.39 -22.93 -3.52
CA HIS A 32 0.05 -22.66 -3.44
C HIS A 32 0.44 -22.14 -2.05
N ILE A 33 -0.41 -21.29 -1.45
CA ILE A 33 -0.22 -20.76 -0.10
C ILE A 33 -0.31 -21.87 0.95
N GLU A 34 -1.25 -22.80 0.81
CA GLU A 34 -1.39 -23.95 1.71
C GLU A 34 -0.20 -24.89 1.64
N SER A 35 0.32 -25.16 0.42
CA SER A 35 1.55 -25.92 0.23
C SER A 35 2.73 -25.24 0.93
N LEU A 36 2.89 -23.92 0.74
CA LEU A 36 3.96 -23.13 1.34
C LEU A 36 3.83 -23.00 2.88
N ALA A 37 2.61 -22.99 3.41
CA ALA A 37 2.37 -23.03 4.85
C ALA A 37 2.72 -24.42 5.44
N LYS A 38 2.44 -25.50 4.70
CA LYS A 38 2.79 -26.88 5.08
C LYS A 38 4.29 -27.14 5.07
N THR A 39 5.06 -26.50 4.19
CA THR A 39 6.53 -26.59 4.20
C THR A 39 7.20 -25.85 5.36
N GLY A 40 6.41 -25.23 6.25
CA GLY A 40 6.91 -24.59 7.47
C GLY A 40 7.35 -23.14 7.29
N SER A 41 7.20 -22.57 6.09
CA SER A 41 7.54 -21.18 5.80
C SER A 41 6.71 -20.23 6.67
N VAL A 42 7.40 -19.33 7.39
CA VAL A 42 6.78 -18.25 8.17
C VAL A 42 5.96 -17.35 7.24
N SER A 43 6.51 -17.03 6.06
CA SER A 43 5.85 -16.25 5.02
C SER A 43 4.58 -16.95 4.52
N GLY A 44 4.62 -18.28 4.36
CA GLY A 44 3.46 -19.08 3.95
C GLY A 44 2.32 -19.04 4.97
N ARG A 45 2.63 -19.16 6.28
CA ARG A 45 1.63 -19.03 7.36
C ARG A 45 1.04 -17.63 7.44
N LEU A 46 1.87 -16.60 7.33
CA LEU A 46 1.43 -15.21 7.39
C LEU A 46 0.53 -14.86 6.18
N LEU A 47 0.95 -15.26 4.98
CA LEU A 47 0.20 -15.06 3.75
C LEU A 47 -1.12 -15.84 3.76
N LYS A 48 -1.15 -17.05 4.34
CA LYS A 48 -2.39 -17.81 4.57
C LYS A 48 -3.37 -17.02 5.44
N LYS A 49 -2.91 -16.50 6.57
CA LYS A 49 -3.73 -15.70 7.49
C LYS A 49 -4.29 -14.44 6.83
N PHE A 50 -3.46 -13.74 6.04
CA PHE A 50 -3.88 -12.58 5.26
C PHE A 50 -4.83 -12.92 4.12
N ARG A 51 -4.74 -14.12 3.53
CA ARG A 51 -5.65 -14.57 2.46
C ARG A 51 -6.98 -15.08 3.00
N GLU A 52 -7.01 -15.67 4.20
CA GLU A 52 -8.25 -16.07 4.88
C GLU A 52 -9.09 -14.86 5.32
N ASN A 53 -8.44 -13.73 5.62
CA ASN A 53 -9.09 -12.48 6.00
C ASN A 53 -8.56 -11.34 5.14
N VAL A 54 -8.89 -11.34 3.85
CA VAL A 54 -8.39 -10.34 2.87
C VAL A 54 -8.78 -8.91 3.24
N ASP A 55 -9.88 -8.73 3.98
CA ASP A 55 -10.39 -7.42 4.39
C ASP A 55 -9.39 -6.66 5.27
N VAL A 56 -8.61 -7.36 6.11
CA VAL A 56 -7.63 -6.75 7.03
C VAL A 56 -6.46 -6.11 6.28
N PRO A 57 -5.69 -6.83 5.43
CA PRO A 57 -4.61 -6.22 4.66
C PRO A 57 -5.13 -5.21 3.64
N ILE A 58 -6.30 -5.41 3.02
CA ILE A 58 -6.89 -4.44 2.08
C ILE A 58 -7.26 -3.13 2.82
N ALA A 59 -7.91 -3.22 3.99
CA ALA A 59 -8.21 -2.04 4.80
C ALA A 59 -6.93 -1.32 5.27
N GLY A 60 -5.87 -2.07 5.58
CA GLY A 60 -4.55 -1.51 5.90
C GLY A 60 -3.93 -0.76 4.71
N ILE A 61 -3.95 -1.36 3.52
CA ILE A 61 -3.46 -0.76 2.27
C ILE A 61 -4.25 0.51 1.94
N LEU A 62 -5.57 0.48 2.07
CA LEU A 62 -6.44 1.62 1.80
C LEU A 62 -6.24 2.75 2.83
N SER A 63 -6.02 2.39 4.09
CA SER A 63 -5.69 3.34 5.15
C SER A 63 -4.34 4.01 4.89
N LEU A 64 -3.33 3.24 4.46
CA LEU A 64 -2.03 3.76 4.06
C LEU A 64 -2.16 4.72 2.87
N ASN A 65 -2.97 4.35 1.87
CA ASN A 65 -3.24 5.20 0.71
C ASN A 65 -3.90 6.52 1.13
N THR A 66 -4.89 6.46 2.02
CA THR A 66 -5.58 7.64 2.55
C THR A 66 -4.60 8.55 3.29
N ILE A 67 -3.75 8.00 4.16
CA ILE A 67 -2.74 8.79 4.88
C ILE A 67 -1.75 9.42 3.89
N ALA A 68 -1.29 8.66 2.90
CA ALA A 68 -0.35 9.16 1.90
C ALA A 68 -0.97 10.25 1.03
N HIS A 69 -2.22 10.09 0.60
CA HIS A 69 -2.89 11.03 -0.29
C HIS A 69 -3.39 12.26 0.46
N THR A 70 -4.03 12.11 1.62
CA THR A 70 -4.52 13.22 2.44
C THR A 70 -3.38 13.97 3.11
N GLY A 71 -2.42 13.26 3.71
CA GLY A 71 -1.23 13.87 4.31
C GLY A 71 -0.33 14.50 3.25
N GLY A 72 -0.10 13.80 2.13
CA GLY A 72 0.66 14.32 1.00
C GLY A 72 0.02 15.55 0.36
N ALA A 73 -1.31 15.55 0.18
CA ALA A 73 -2.03 16.71 -0.35
C ALA A 73 -2.03 17.90 0.63
N ALA A 74 -2.12 17.66 1.94
CA ALA A 74 -2.04 18.73 2.94
C ALA A 74 -0.66 19.39 2.94
N LEU A 75 0.42 18.60 2.92
CA LEU A 75 1.79 19.11 2.87
C LEU A 75 2.10 19.78 1.53
N ALA A 76 1.67 19.17 0.42
CA ALA A 76 1.80 19.77 -0.92
C ALA A 76 1.01 21.08 -1.04
N GLY A 77 -0.18 21.16 -0.42
CA GLY A 77 -1.00 22.36 -0.37
C GLY A 77 -0.37 23.47 0.45
N ALA A 78 0.24 23.15 1.60
CA ALA A 78 1.02 24.11 2.39
C ALA A 78 2.23 24.64 1.60
N ALA A 79 2.99 23.75 0.95
CA ALA A 79 4.10 24.15 0.07
C ALA A 79 3.62 24.93 -1.17
N ALA A 80 2.43 24.63 -1.69
CA ALA A 80 1.84 25.38 -2.79
C ALA A 80 1.44 26.80 -2.37
N ALA A 81 0.85 26.97 -1.18
CA ALA A 81 0.55 28.30 -0.64
C ALA A 81 1.83 29.12 -0.47
N GLU A 82 2.92 28.52 0.04
CA GLU A 82 4.17 29.25 0.22
C GLU A 82 4.85 29.66 -1.11
N VAL A 83 4.68 28.86 -2.17
CA VAL A 83 5.34 29.08 -3.47
C VAL A 83 4.46 29.84 -4.47
N LEU A 84 3.13 29.71 -4.41
CA LEU A 84 2.18 30.33 -5.34
C LEU A 84 1.28 31.42 -4.71
N GLY A 85 1.26 31.58 -3.38
CA GLY A 85 0.50 32.62 -2.68
C GLY A 85 -0.32 32.12 -1.49
#